data_AF-A0A848RK97-F1
#
_entry.id   AF-A0A848RK97-F1
#
_cell.length_a   1.000
_cell.length_b   1.000
_cell.length_c   1.000
_cell.angle_alpha   90.00
_cell.angle_beta   90.00
_cell.angle_gamma   90.00
#
_symmetry.space_group_name_H-M   'P 1'
#
loop_
_entity.id
_entity.type
_entity.pdbx_description
1 polymer ?
#
loop_
_entity_poly.entity_id
_entity_poly.type
_entity_poly.pdbx_seq_one_letter_code
_entity_poly.pdbx_strand_id
1 'polypeptide(L)'
;MPTKRSGPLVGKCPKCGNNIVLKKSFYGCSNYPECTFTLAEHFRKKKLTKTNVKELLEGKEKQENELPDVKTGDKIKLTSKNISEKFTKAPGHYNEDTLLKAMENAGVESLDKDIEVERKGLGTPATRAGIIESLIHKDLIRRDKKNLLVTEKGNRLVSIVEDKFKSAETTSEWEMKLAKISSGKVDKEDFLREIEDSIRDLVDRYKNNLNE
;
A
#
# COMPACT_ATOMS: atom_id res chain seq x y z
N MET A 1 -30.59 -8.13 -27.06
CA MET A 1 -29.27 -8.75 -27.37
C MET A 1 -28.35 -8.59 -26.16
N PRO A 2 -27.93 -9.66 -25.46
CA PRO A 2 -27.10 -9.51 -24.27
C PRO A 2 -25.65 -9.25 -24.68
N THR A 3 -25.21 -8.00 -24.51
CA THR A 3 -23.82 -7.57 -24.65
C THR A 3 -22.95 -8.30 -23.62
N LYS A 4 -22.16 -9.29 -24.07
CA LYS A 4 -21.19 -10.02 -23.24
C LYS A 4 -20.28 -9.00 -22.55
N ARG A 5 -20.36 -8.92 -21.21
CA ARG A 5 -19.42 -8.16 -20.38
C ARG A 5 -18.02 -8.71 -20.64
N SER A 6 -17.24 -8.01 -21.45
CA SER A 6 -15.85 -8.35 -21.71
C SER A 6 -15.03 -8.05 -20.46
N GLY A 7 -14.39 -9.08 -19.90
CA GLY A 7 -13.43 -8.91 -18.81
C GLY A 7 -12.25 -8.01 -19.23
N PRO A 8 -11.40 -7.62 -18.27
CA PRO A 8 -10.28 -6.71 -18.53
C PRO A 8 -9.37 -7.24 -19.65
N LEU A 9 -9.03 -6.36 -20.60
CA LEU A 9 -8.10 -6.60 -21.70
C LEU A 9 -6.70 -6.88 -21.16
N VAL A 10 -6.09 -7.99 -21.58
CA VAL A 10 -4.77 -8.42 -21.09
C VAL A 10 -3.69 -8.31 -22.17
N GLY A 11 -4.03 -8.63 -23.42
CA GLY A 11 -3.08 -8.57 -24.54
C GLY A 11 -3.69 -9.05 -25.85
N LYS A 12 -2.84 -9.29 -26.85
CA LYS A 12 -3.23 -9.80 -28.19
C LYS A 12 -3.05 -11.31 -28.27
N CYS A 13 -3.99 -11.98 -28.92
CA CYS A 13 -4.00 -13.42 -29.12
C CYS A 13 -2.97 -13.81 -30.18
N PRO A 14 -2.02 -14.71 -29.87
CA PRO A 14 -0.98 -15.11 -30.82
C PRO A 14 -1.53 -15.94 -31.99
N LYS A 15 -2.73 -16.52 -31.87
CA LYS A 15 -3.35 -17.31 -32.95
C LYS A 15 -4.15 -16.50 -33.97
N CYS A 16 -4.76 -15.37 -33.57
CA CYS A 16 -5.69 -14.65 -34.46
C CYS A 16 -5.64 -13.12 -34.31
N GLY A 17 -4.74 -12.57 -33.50
CA GLY A 17 -4.61 -11.12 -33.28
C GLY A 17 -5.77 -10.47 -32.51
N ASN A 18 -6.81 -11.22 -32.15
CA ASN A 18 -7.91 -10.72 -31.32
C ASN A 18 -7.50 -10.52 -29.86
N ASN A 19 -8.37 -9.92 -29.06
CA ASN A 19 -8.04 -9.56 -27.69
C ASN A 19 -8.11 -10.77 -26.74
N ILE A 20 -7.17 -10.88 -25.81
CA ILE A 20 -7.25 -11.83 -24.69
C ILE A 20 -7.91 -11.14 -23.51
N VAL A 21 -8.94 -11.79 -22.96
CA VAL A 21 -9.73 -11.31 -21.82
C VAL A 21 -9.67 -12.30 -20.66
N LEU A 22 -9.65 -11.78 -19.43
CA LEU A 22 -9.78 -12.61 -18.24
C LEU A 22 -11.25 -13.05 -18.07
N LYS A 23 -11.50 -14.36 -18.17
CA LYS A 23 -12.74 -15.02 -17.75
C LYS A 23 -12.53 -15.60 -16.34
N LYS A 24 -13.61 -16.04 -15.68
CA LYS A 24 -13.66 -16.44 -14.25
C LYS A 24 -12.35 -17.00 -13.65
N SER A 25 -11.70 -17.97 -14.32
CA SER A 25 -10.46 -18.60 -13.83
C SER A 25 -9.40 -18.85 -14.91
N PHE A 26 -9.52 -18.20 -16.08
CA PHE A 26 -8.59 -18.38 -17.19
C PHE A 26 -8.60 -17.19 -18.15
N TYR A 27 -7.49 -17.01 -18.86
CA TYR A 27 -7.37 -16.01 -19.91
C TYR A 27 -7.76 -16.65 -21.25
N GLY A 28 -8.71 -16.06 -21.96
CA GLY A 28 -9.23 -16.64 -23.21
C GLY A 28 -9.35 -15.60 -24.33
N CYS A 29 -9.24 -16.05 -25.58
CA CYS A 29 -9.49 -15.20 -26.73
C CYS A 29 -10.93 -14.66 -26.75
N SER A 30 -11.10 -13.39 -27.13
CA SER A 30 -12.41 -12.75 -27.28
C SER A 30 -13.25 -13.39 -28.38
N ASN A 31 -12.60 -14.00 -29.38
CA ASN A 31 -13.23 -14.68 -30.51
C ASN A 31 -13.48 -16.18 -30.25
N TYR A 32 -13.56 -16.62 -29.00
CA TYR A 32 -13.94 -18.00 -28.66
C TYR A 32 -15.44 -18.21 -28.95
N PRO A 33 -15.86 -19.30 -29.64
CA PRO A 33 -15.12 -20.54 -29.92
C PRO A 33 -14.30 -20.58 -31.22
N GLU A 34 -14.46 -19.63 -32.14
CA GLU A 34 -13.71 -19.57 -33.43
C GLU A 34 -12.19 -19.57 -33.24
N CYS A 35 -11.71 -18.98 -32.14
CA CYS A 35 -10.33 -19.10 -31.68
C CYS A 35 -10.27 -19.76 -30.30
N THR A 36 -9.71 -20.97 -30.24
CA THR A 36 -9.62 -21.81 -29.04
C THR A 36 -8.42 -21.52 -28.14
N PHE A 37 -7.72 -20.41 -28.33
CA PHE A 37 -6.57 -20.04 -27.49
C PHE A 37 -7.02 -19.70 -26.05
N THR A 38 -6.49 -20.44 -25.07
CA THR A 38 -6.72 -20.25 -23.65
C THR A 38 -5.41 -20.44 -22.86
N LEU A 39 -5.27 -19.71 -21.76
CA LEU A 39 -4.18 -19.83 -20.77
C LEU A 39 -4.79 -19.97 -19.38
N ALA A 40 -4.33 -20.96 -18.61
CA ALA A 40 -4.77 -21.16 -17.24
C ALA A 40 -4.30 -20.01 -16.33
N GLU A 41 -5.09 -19.65 -15.31
CA GLU A 41 -4.65 -18.66 -14.30
C GLU A 41 -3.57 -19.21 -13.36
N HIS A 42 -3.40 -20.54 -13.30
CA HIS A 42 -2.38 -21.20 -12.49
C HIS A 42 -1.50 -22.10 -13.35
N PHE A 43 -0.19 -21.93 -13.23
CA PHE A 43 0.80 -22.79 -13.88
C PHE A 43 1.85 -23.23 -12.85
N ARG A 44 2.06 -24.55 -12.71
CA ARG A 44 3.03 -25.15 -11.78
C ARG A 44 3.02 -24.52 -10.37
N LYS A 45 1.84 -24.41 -9.76
CA LYS A 45 1.58 -23.85 -8.41
C LYS A 45 1.76 -22.33 -8.26
N LYS A 46 2.17 -21.59 -9.31
CA LYS A 46 2.22 -20.13 -9.30
C LYS A 46 0.98 -19.54 -10.00
N LYS A 47 0.38 -18.51 -9.40
CA LYS A 47 -0.70 -17.72 -10.01
C LYS A 47 -0.14 -16.75 -11.04
N LEU A 48 -0.62 -16.81 -12.28
CA LEU A 48 -0.23 -15.91 -13.35
C LEU A 48 -1.01 -14.60 -13.25
N THR A 49 -0.33 -13.53 -12.81
CA THR A 49 -0.89 -12.18 -12.78
C THR A 49 -1.15 -11.66 -14.19
N LYS A 50 -2.04 -10.66 -14.34
CA LYS A 50 -2.33 -10.02 -15.63
C LYS A 50 -1.06 -9.48 -16.30
N THR A 51 -0.13 -8.94 -15.50
CA THR A 51 1.17 -8.46 -15.97
C THR A 51 2.02 -9.59 -16.54
N ASN A 52 2.12 -10.72 -15.84
CA ASN A 52 2.89 -11.87 -16.33
C ASN A 52 2.31 -12.42 -17.63
N VAL A 53 0.99 -12.48 -17.77
CA VAL A 53 0.34 -12.93 -19.02
C VAL A 53 0.59 -11.94 -20.15
N LYS A 54 0.53 -10.63 -19.90
CA LYS A 54 0.86 -9.62 -20.91
C LYS A 54 2.32 -9.73 -21.35
N GLU A 55 3.26 -9.92 -20.42
CA GLU A 55 4.69 -10.13 -20.73
C GLU A 55 4.92 -11.40 -21.57
N LEU A 56 4.24 -12.51 -21.23
CA LEU A 56 4.28 -13.76 -22.00
C LEU A 56 3.75 -13.61 -23.43
N LEU A 57 2.68 -12.82 -23.62
CA LEU A 57 2.09 -12.56 -24.94
C LEU A 57 2.95 -11.63 -25.80
N GLU A 58 3.76 -10.77 -25.17
CA GLU A 58 4.72 -9.88 -25.83
C GLU A 58 6.07 -10.57 -26.12
N GLY A 59 6.22 -11.87 -25.81
CA GLY A 59 7.45 -12.62 -26.04
C GLY A 59 8.61 -12.21 -25.15
N LYS A 60 8.35 -11.51 -24.05
CA LYS A 60 9.38 -11.13 -23.08
C LYS A 60 9.67 -12.32 -22.18
N GLU A 61 10.74 -13.04 -22.48
CA GLU A 61 11.30 -14.03 -21.56
C GLU A 61 11.91 -13.32 -20.35
N LYS A 62 11.42 -13.62 -19.15
CA LYS A 62 12.23 -13.40 -17.95
C LYS A 62 13.32 -14.46 -17.97
N GLN A 63 14.57 -14.03 -17.98
CA GLN A 63 15.67 -14.90 -17.59
C GLN A 63 15.48 -15.25 -16.11
N GLU A 64 14.72 -16.31 -15.84
CA GLU A 64 14.86 -17.04 -14.59
C GLU A 64 16.23 -17.71 -14.71
N ASN A 65 17.20 -17.30 -13.87
CA ASN A 65 18.47 -18.03 -13.79
C ASN A 65 18.13 -19.43 -13.28
N GLU A 66 18.11 -20.41 -14.17
CA GLU A 66 17.97 -21.82 -13.80
C GLU A 66 19.17 -22.19 -12.93
N LEU A 67 18.90 -22.47 -11.66
CA LEU A 67 19.92 -22.93 -10.74
C LEU A 67 20.21 -24.40 -11.04
N PRO A 68 21.49 -24.83 -10.97
CA PRO A 68 21.83 -26.24 -11.11
C PRO A 68 21.21 -27.06 -9.98
N ASP A 69 20.82 -28.30 -10.28
CA ASP A 69 20.34 -29.25 -9.28
C ASP A 69 21.53 -29.71 -8.41
N VAL A 70 21.51 -29.37 -7.12
CA VAL A 70 22.57 -29.67 -6.15
C VAL A 70 21.99 -30.32 -4.91
N LYS A 71 22.73 -31.28 -4.34
CA LYS A 71 22.33 -32.03 -3.13
C LYS A 71 23.18 -31.61 -1.94
N THR A 72 22.63 -31.76 -0.74
CA THR A 72 23.36 -31.54 0.52
C THR A 72 24.59 -32.45 0.57
N GLY A 73 25.79 -31.87 0.55
CA GLY A 73 27.07 -32.59 0.54
C GLY A 73 27.89 -32.41 -0.73
N ASP A 74 27.33 -31.80 -1.77
CA ASP A 74 28.06 -31.52 -3.01
C ASP A 74 29.18 -30.48 -2.78
N LYS A 75 30.38 -30.78 -3.28
CA LYS A 75 31.55 -29.90 -3.18
C LYS A 75 31.58 -28.95 -4.38
N ILE A 76 31.21 -27.70 -4.17
CA ILE A 76 31.26 -26.65 -5.20
C ILE A 76 32.62 -25.96 -5.17
N LYS A 77 33.28 -25.86 -6.34
CA LYS A 77 34.52 -25.06 -6.48
C LYS A 77 34.16 -23.59 -6.66
N LEU A 78 34.79 -22.73 -5.87
CA LEU A 78 34.60 -21.29 -5.98
C LEU A 78 35.41 -20.76 -7.18
N THR A 79 34.74 -20.40 -8.27
CA THR A 79 35.39 -19.94 -9.52
C THR A 79 35.89 -18.50 -9.42
N SER A 80 35.16 -17.63 -8.73
CA SER A 80 35.57 -16.24 -8.53
C SER A 80 34.93 -15.64 -7.28
N LYS A 81 35.61 -14.66 -6.66
CA LYS A 81 35.10 -13.84 -5.57
C LYS A 81 35.27 -12.38 -5.99
N ASN A 82 34.17 -11.64 -6.06
CA ASN A 82 34.19 -10.21 -6.33
C ASN A 82 33.75 -9.46 -5.08
N ILE A 83 34.51 -8.44 -4.69
CA ILE A 83 34.13 -7.49 -3.65
C ILE A 83 33.38 -6.36 -4.34
N SER A 84 32.07 -6.26 -4.09
CA SER A 84 31.27 -5.16 -4.60
C SER A 84 31.03 -4.14 -3.51
N GLU A 85 31.50 -2.92 -3.70
CA GLU A 85 31.12 -1.80 -2.83
C GLU A 85 29.69 -1.38 -3.16
N LYS A 86 28.87 -1.20 -2.13
CA LYS A 86 27.49 -0.73 -2.25
C LYS A 86 27.29 0.45 -1.32
N PHE A 87 26.61 1.47 -1.83
CA PHE A 87 26.24 2.64 -1.07
C PHE A 87 24.74 2.60 -0.73
N THR A 88 24.39 3.10 0.45
CA THR A 88 22.99 3.36 0.79
C THR A 88 22.49 4.54 -0.06
N LYS A 89 21.20 4.53 -0.36
CA LYS A 89 20.53 5.68 -0.99
C LYS A 89 19.57 6.25 0.04
N ALA A 90 19.48 7.57 0.10
CA ALA A 90 18.47 8.23 0.89
C ALA A 90 17.07 7.71 0.45
N PRO A 91 16.12 7.60 1.40
CA PRO A 91 14.75 7.25 1.06
C PRO A 91 14.20 8.20 -0.01
N GLY A 92 13.55 7.64 -1.02
CA GLY A 92 12.86 8.46 -2.02
C GLY A 92 11.68 9.18 -1.39
N HIS A 93 11.33 10.36 -1.93
CA HIS A 93 10.11 11.04 -1.55
C HIS A 93 8.88 10.15 -1.78
N TYR A 94 7.84 10.37 -0.98
CA TYR A 94 6.56 9.75 -1.21
C TYR A 94 5.95 10.21 -2.54
N ASN A 95 5.22 9.32 -3.18
CA ASN A 95 4.22 9.63 -4.20
C ASN A 95 2.85 9.22 -3.66
N GLU A 96 1.78 9.41 -4.42
CA GLU A 96 0.43 9.06 -3.94
C GLU A 96 0.32 7.58 -3.57
N ASP A 97 0.82 6.65 -4.40
CA ASP A 97 0.77 5.22 -4.12
C ASP A 97 1.59 4.82 -2.88
N THR A 98 2.80 5.37 -2.74
CA THR A 98 3.67 5.04 -1.60
C THR A 98 3.19 5.69 -0.32
N LEU A 99 2.56 6.88 -0.38
CA LEU A 99 1.93 7.51 0.77
C LEU A 99 0.66 6.76 1.19
N LEU A 100 -0.20 6.36 0.25
CA LEU A 100 -1.39 5.55 0.54
C LEU A 100 -1.02 4.24 1.22
N LYS A 101 0.04 3.56 0.74
CA LYS A 101 0.58 2.37 1.39
C LYS A 101 1.18 2.67 2.76
N ALA A 102 1.85 3.80 2.93
CA ALA A 102 2.36 4.20 4.24
C ALA A 102 1.20 4.43 5.23
N MET A 103 0.13 5.11 4.81
CA MET A 103 -1.08 5.31 5.61
C MET A 103 -1.75 3.98 5.99
N GLU A 104 -1.77 2.99 5.09
CA GLU A 104 -2.32 1.66 5.38
C GLU A 104 -1.56 0.89 6.46
N ASN A 105 -0.23 1.08 6.53
CA ASN A 105 0.63 0.33 7.45
C ASN A 105 1.01 1.12 8.71
N ALA A 106 0.75 2.42 8.73
CA ALA A 106 1.10 3.30 9.83
C ALA A 106 0.44 2.86 11.14
N GLY A 107 1.24 2.56 12.17
CA GLY A 107 0.75 2.15 13.48
C GLY A 107 0.01 0.80 13.48
N VAL A 108 0.23 -0.06 12.49
CA VAL A 108 -0.33 -1.43 12.47
C VAL A 108 0.43 -2.35 13.43
N GLU A 109 1.71 -2.06 13.69
CA GLU A 109 2.55 -2.86 14.59
C GLU A 109 2.11 -2.78 16.06
N SER A 110 1.42 -1.70 16.45
CA SER A 110 0.86 -1.50 17.78
C SER A 110 -0.53 -2.11 17.98
N LEU A 111 -1.12 -2.73 16.94
CA LEU A 111 -2.43 -3.37 17.03
C LEU A 111 -2.31 -4.79 17.63
N ASP A 112 -3.17 -5.11 18.60
CA ASP A 112 -3.32 -6.46 19.11
C ASP A 112 -3.73 -7.43 17.98
N LYS A 113 -3.00 -8.54 17.83
CA LYS A 113 -3.22 -9.54 16.77
C LYS A 113 -4.62 -10.17 16.77
N ASP A 114 -5.31 -10.10 17.91
CA ASP A 114 -6.61 -10.73 18.15
C ASP A 114 -7.79 -9.79 17.83
N ILE A 115 -7.54 -8.53 17.48
CA ILE A 115 -8.58 -7.59 17.07
C ILE A 115 -8.50 -7.43 15.55
N GLU A 116 -9.49 -8.00 14.86
CA GLU A 116 -9.67 -7.77 13.43
C GLU A 116 -10.21 -6.35 13.22
N VAL A 117 -9.31 -5.37 13.24
CA VAL A 117 -9.66 -3.99 12.91
C VAL A 117 -9.85 -3.96 11.39
N GLU A 118 -11.09 -3.81 10.91
CA GLU A 118 -11.37 -3.54 9.48
C GLU A 118 -10.58 -2.33 8.95
N ARG A 119 -10.12 -1.47 9.87
CA ARG A 119 -9.36 -0.26 9.65
C ARG A 119 -7.89 -0.47 10.03
N LYS A 120 -7.12 -1.09 9.13
CA LYS A 120 -5.66 -1.14 9.28
C LYS A 120 -5.05 0.22 8.92
N GLY A 121 -4.30 0.78 9.85
CA GLY A 121 -3.56 2.03 9.68
C GLY A 121 -4.40 3.29 9.79
N LEU A 122 -3.88 4.39 9.25
CA LEU A 122 -4.49 5.72 9.34
C LEU A 122 -5.67 5.87 8.38
N GLY A 123 -6.85 6.09 8.96
CA GLY A 123 -8.11 6.29 8.23
C GLY A 123 -8.58 5.07 7.43
N THR A 124 -9.69 5.22 6.73
CA THR A 124 -10.30 4.15 5.92
C THR A 124 -9.88 4.24 4.46
N PRO A 125 -9.88 3.13 3.68
CA PRO A 125 -9.55 3.16 2.25
C PRO A 125 -10.33 4.22 1.45
N ALA A 126 -11.59 4.48 1.83
CA ALA A 126 -12.45 5.48 1.19
C ALA A 126 -12.06 6.93 1.46
N THR A 127 -11.33 7.22 2.56
CA THR A 127 -11.05 8.60 3.02
C THR A 127 -9.62 9.06 2.72
N ARG A 128 -8.66 8.14 2.56
CA ARG A 128 -7.24 8.47 2.41
C ARG A 128 -6.93 9.38 1.22
N ALA A 129 -7.49 9.09 0.05
CA ALA A 129 -7.29 9.92 -1.13
C ALA A 129 -7.82 11.35 -0.91
N GLY A 130 -8.99 11.48 -0.27
CA GLY A 130 -9.56 12.78 0.08
C GLY A 130 -8.72 13.58 1.07
N ILE A 131 -8.06 12.91 2.03
CA ILE A 131 -7.12 13.55 2.96
C ILE A 131 -5.92 14.12 2.18
N ILE A 132 -5.33 13.35 1.26
CA ILE A 132 -4.20 13.81 0.45
C ILE A 132 -4.58 15.05 -0.37
N GLU A 133 -5.75 15.04 -1.02
CA GLU A 133 -6.25 16.22 -1.74
C GLU A 133 -6.46 17.43 -0.82
N SER A 134 -6.98 17.21 0.39
CA SER A 134 -7.16 18.28 1.37
C SER A 134 -5.83 18.91 1.80
N LEU A 135 -4.78 18.10 2.00
CA LEU A 135 -3.44 18.59 2.32
C LEU A 135 -2.85 19.43 1.18
N ILE A 136 -3.10 19.04 -0.08
CA ILE A 136 -2.69 19.80 -1.26
C ILE A 136 -3.48 21.11 -1.34
N HIS A 137 -4.81 21.05 -1.22
CA HIS A 137 -5.68 22.23 -1.28
C HIS A 137 -5.36 23.26 -0.18
N LYS A 138 -4.93 22.80 1.01
CA LYS A 138 -4.50 23.67 2.11
C LYS A 138 -3.07 24.20 1.99
N ASP A 139 -2.36 23.85 0.91
CA ASP A 139 -0.96 24.20 0.65
C ASP A 139 0.01 23.70 1.73
N LEU A 140 -0.24 22.50 2.27
CA LEU A 140 0.66 21.84 3.23
C LEU A 140 1.64 20.91 2.53
N ILE A 141 1.22 20.33 1.41
CA ILE A 141 2.06 19.53 0.51
C ILE A 141 1.77 19.94 -0.94
N ARG A 142 2.70 19.64 -1.86
CA ARG A 142 2.56 19.92 -3.29
C ARG A 142 3.01 18.73 -4.14
N ARG A 143 2.47 18.65 -5.36
CA ARG A 143 2.92 17.70 -6.38
C ARG A 143 4.14 18.26 -7.11
N ASP A 144 5.25 17.54 -7.08
CA ASP A 144 6.42 17.76 -7.93
C ASP A 144 6.65 16.52 -8.80
N LYS A 145 6.24 16.62 -10.06
CA LYS A 145 6.17 15.49 -11.00
C LYS A 145 5.34 14.35 -10.40
N LYS A 146 5.98 13.25 -10.03
CA LYS A 146 5.34 12.08 -9.40
C LYS A 146 5.43 12.10 -7.87
N ASN A 147 6.20 13.01 -7.28
CA ASN A 147 6.46 13.03 -5.85
C ASN A 147 5.55 14.05 -5.15
N LEU A 148 5.29 13.79 -3.87
CA LEU A 148 4.65 14.69 -2.92
C LEU A 148 5.76 15.30 -2.06
N LEU A 149 5.85 16.63 -2.06
CA LEU A 149 6.82 17.37 -1.27
C LEU A 149 6.09 18.24 -0.26
N VAL A 150 6.64 18.33 0.95
CA VAL A 150 6.12 19.24 1.99
C VAL A 150 6.41 20.69 1.58
N THR A 151 5.48 21.60 1.84
CA THR A 151 5.68 23.05 1.67
C THR A 151 6.33 23.64 2.92
N GLU A 152 6.81 24.89 2.86
CA GLU A 152 7.29 25.58 4.07
C GLU A 152 6.18 25.69 5.13
N LYS A 153 4.95 25.96 4.69
CA LYS A 153 3.77 26.04 5.56
C LYS A 153 3.49 24.71 6.24
N GLY A 154 3.54 23.60 5.49
CA GLY A 154 3.39 22.26 6.04
C GLY A 154 4.48 21.94 7.08
N ASN A 155 5.72 22.28 6.76
CA ASN A 155 6.84 22.03 7.67
C ASN A 155 6.73 22.84 8.97
N ARG A 156 6.35 24.12 8.87
CA ARG A 156 6.07 24.95 10.05
C ARG A 156 4.95 24.39 10.90
N LEU A 157 3.83 23.97 10.28
CA LEU A 157 2.72 23.38 11.02
C LEU A 157 3.17 22.15 11.83
N VAL A 158 3.89 21.21 11.19
CA VAL A 158 4.39 19.99 11.85
C VAL A 158 5.36 20.30 12.99
N SER A 159 6.12 21.40 12.89
CA SER A 159 7.02 21.85 13.95
C SER A 159 6.30 22.45 15.18
N ILE A 160 5.07 22.95 15.00
CA ILE A 160 4.27 23.58 16.06
C ILE A 160 3.40 22.54 16.78
N VAL A 161 2.85 21.58 16.03
CA VAL A 161 1.99 20.53 16.58
C VAL A 161 2.78 19.62 17.51
N GLU A 162 2.23 19.38 18.72
CA GLU A 162 2.82 18.47 19.71
C GLU A 162 2.98 17.04 19.16
N ASP A 163 4.08 16.39 19.54
CA ASP A 163 4.48 15.06 19.06
C ASP A 163 3.39 14.00 19.24
N LYS A 164 2.65 14.05 20.35
CA LYS A 164 1.51 13.16 20.63
C LYS A 164 0.47 13.19 19.52
N PHE A 165 0.12 14.38 19.01
CA PHE A 165 -0.96 14.53 18.02
C PHE A 165 -0.53 14.28 16.57
N LYS A 166 0.78 14.29 16.29
CA LYS A 166 1.30 13.93 14.96
C LYS A 166 1.79 12.47 14.86
N SER A 167 1.69 11.72 15.96
CA SER A 167 2.06 10.30 15.99
C SER A 167 0.98 9.42 15.35
N ALA A 168 1.41 8.54 14.46
CA ALA A 168 0.55 7.51 13.90
C ALA A 168 0.08 6.50 14.98
N GLU A 169 0.91 6.26 16.00
CA GLU A 169 0.61 5.36 17.10
C GLU A 169 -0.59 5.84 17.91
N THR A 170 -0.62 7.13 18.29
CA THR A 170 -1.77 7.72 19.01
C THR A 170 -3.06 7.62 18.20
N THR A 171 -2.97 7.77 16.87
CA THR A 171 -4.16 7.58 16.01
C THR A 171 -4.61 6.12 16.00
N SER A 172 -3.69 5.16 15.94
CA SER A 172 -4.01 3.73 16.02
C SER A 172 -4.66 3.37 17.35
N GLU A 173 -4.13 3.89 18.47
CA GLU A 173 -4.72 3.68 19.80
C GLU A 173 -6.17 4.18 19.86
N TRP A 174 -6.44 5.34 19.26
CA TRP A 174 -7.80 5.90 19.21
C TRP A 174 -8.73 5.04 18.36
N GLU A 175 -8.31 4.57 17.19
CA GLU A 175 -9.11 3.65 16.37
C GLU A 175 -9.39 2.32 17.11
N MET A 176 -8.43 1.81 17.88
CA MET A 176 -8.66 0.64 18.75
C MET A 176 -9.69 0.93 19.84
N LYS A 177 -9.60 2.09 20.51
CA LYS A 177 -10.60 2.49 21.51
C LYS A 177 -11.98 2.64 20.90
N LEU A 178 -12.09 3.24 19.72
CA LEU A 178 -13.35 3.33 18.97
C LEU A 178 -13.93 1.95 18.63
N ALA A 179 -13.09 0.98 18.25
CA ALA A 179 -13.53 -0.40 18.02
C ALA A 179 -13.99 -1.10 19.32
N LYS A 180 -13.31 -0.84 20.44
CA LYS A 180 -13.72 -1.34 21.77
C LYS A 180 -15.05 -0.72 22.22
N ILE A 181 -15.27 0.56 21.94
CA ILE A 181 -16.55 1.25 22.18
C ILE A 181 -17.66 0.63 21.32
N SER A 182 -17.42 0.39 20.03
CA SER A 182 -18.44 -0.24 19.16
C SER A 182 -18.80 -1.66 19.57
N SER A 183 -17.89 -2.35 20.27
CA SER A 183 -18.14 -3.69 20.83
C SER A 183 -18.63 -3.67 22.30
N GLY A 184 -18.87 -2.48 22.88
CA GLY A 184 -19.36 -2.30 24.24
C GLY A 184 -18.35 -2.62 25.35
N LYS A 185 -17.04 -2.73 25.03
CA LYS A 185 -15.98 -3.05 25.99
C LYS A 185 -15.39 -1.83 26.70
N VAL A 186 -15.56 -0.64 26.14
CA VAL A 186 -15.08 0.63 26.67
C VAL A 186 -16.24 1.62 26.63
N ASP A 187 -16.36 2.39 27.70
CA ASP A 187 -17.36 3.44 27.83
C ASP A 187 -17.00 4.66 26.96
N LYS A 188 -17.99 5.24 26.30
CA LYS A 188 -17.78 6.36 25.38
C LYS A 188 -17.46 7.64 26.15
N GLU A 189 -18.12 7.85 27.29
CA GLU A 189 -17.99 9.03 28.12
C GLU A 189 -16.62 9.08 28.80
N ASP A 190 -16.04 7.93 29.17
CA ASP A 190 -14.65 7.82 29.63
C ASP A 190 -13.66 8.25 28.52
N PHE A 191 -13.84 7.74 27.30
CA PHE A 191 -12.96 8.10 26.17
C PHE A 191 -12.99 9.59 25.82
N LEU A 192 -14.18 10.20 25.83
CA LEU A 192 -14.32 11.63 25.58
C LEU A 192 -13.68 12.49 26.68
N ARG A 193 -13.81 12.08 27.95
CA ARG A 193 -13.15 12.76 29.08
C ARG A 193 -11.63 12.75 28.94
N GLU A 194 -11.05 11.61 28.56
CA GLU A 194 -9.60 11.50 28.34
C GLU A 194 -9.08 12.45 27.24
N ILE A 195 -9.84 12.60 26.15
CA ILE A 195 -9.51 13.54 25.06
C ILE A 195 -9.63 14.98 25.57
N GLU A 196 -10.71 15.31 26.27
CA GLU A 196 -10.92 16.65 26.80
C GLU A 196 -9.82 17.06 27.77
N ASP A 197 -9.45 16.18 28.70
CA ASP A 197 -8.37 16.42 29.66
C ASP A 197 -7.03 16.59 28.94
N SER A 198 -6.74 15.74 27.93
CA SER A 198 -5.53 15.90 27.10
C SER A 198 -5.46 17.24 26.38
N ILE A 199 -6.60 17.74 25.87
CA ILE A 199 -6.68 19.05 25.20
C ILE A 199 -6.51 20.18 26.22
N ARG A 200 -7.14 20.06 27.40
CA ARG A 200 -7.04 21.06 28.47
C ARG A 200 -5.60 21.21 28.95
N ASP A 201 -4.92 20.09 29.22
CA ASP A 201 -3.51 20.06 29.61
C ASP A 201 -2.59 20.66 28.53
N LEU A 202 -2.89 20.42 27.24
CA LEU A 202 -2.17 21.04 26.15
C LEU A 202 -2.33 22.56 26.16
N VAL A 203 -3.57 23.04 26.24
CA VAL A 203 -3.89 24.47 26.23
C VAL A 203 -3.26 25.18 27.42
N ASP A 204 -3.31 24.59 28.60
CA ASP A 204 -2.76 25.18 29.82
C ASP A 204 -1.23 25.25 29.76
N ARG A 205 -0.55 24.23 29.22
CA ARG A 205 0.89 24.29 28.95
C ARG A 205 1.26 25.44 28.02
N TYR A 206 0.54 25.62 26.91
CA TYR A 206 0.81 26.73 25.98
C TYR A 206 0.51 28.10 26.59
N LYS A 207 -0.55 28.24 27.38
CA LYS A 207 -0.84 29.50 28.10
C LYS A 207 0.29 29.86 29.06
N ASN A 208 0.81 28.88 29.80
CA ASN A 208 1.90 29.11 30.75
C ASN A 208 3.22 29.45 30.04
N ASN A 209 3.53 28.77 28.92
CA ASN A 209 4.73 29.03 28.12
C ASN A 209 4.68 30.35 27.32
N LEU A 210 3.50 30.97 27.16
CA LEU A 210 3.35 32.30 26.55
C LEU A 210 3.50 33.45 27.58
N ASN A 211 3.50 33.12 28.87
CA ASN A 211 3.61 34.08 29.97
C ASN A 211 5.04 34.16 30.56
N GLU A 212 6.01 33.48 29.94
CA GLU A 212 7.46 33.59 30.17
C GLU A 212 8.15 34.20 28.94
#